data_AF-A0A956BSP1-F1
#
_entry.id   AF-A0A956BSP1-F1
#
_cell.length_a   1.000
_cell.length_b   1.000
_cell.length_c   1.000
_cell.angle_alpha   90.00
_cell.angle_beta   90.00
_cell.angle_gamma   90.00
#
_symmetry.space_group_name_H-M   'P 1'
#
loop_
_entity.id
_entity.type
_entity.pdbx_description
1 polymer ?
#
loop_
_entity_poly.entity_id
_entity_poly.type
_entity_poly.pdbx_seq_one_letter_code
_entity_poly.pdbx_strand_id
1 'polypeptide(L)'
;DGGRVIVEENSLITFITLAPLAVDVARGRVSVRSGDQALTVRHAGRVVRVGSEADLTLDTSPPELEVRAGAVTLDGERVSGRRALPVP
;
A
#
# COMPACT_ATOMS: atom_id res chain seq x y z
N ASP A 1 -15.00 7.36 3.54
CA ASP A 1 -13.78 8.19 3.51
C ASP A 1 -13.33 8.53 2.08
N GLY A 2 -13.74 7.79 1.05
CA GLY A 2 -13.38 8.08 -0.35
C GLY A 2 -12.14 7.33 -0.84
N GLY A 3 -11.55 6.48 0.00
CA GLY A 3 -10.41 5.64 -0.35
C GLY A 3 -10.75 4.61 -1.43
N ARG A 4 -9.74 4.26 -2.23
CA ARG A 4 -9.83 3.31 -3.35
C ARG A 4 -8.63 2.40 -3.34
N VAL A 5 -8.89 1.10 -3.50
CA VAL A 5 -7.88 0.07 -3.74
C VAL A 5 -8.18 -0.55 -5.10
N ILE A 6 -7.27 -0.39 -6.05
CA ILE A 6 -7.35 -0.96 -7.39
C ILE A 6 -6.40 -2.15 -7.42
N VAL A 7 -6.95 -3.32 -7.71
CA VAL A 7 -6.24 -4.59 -7.74
C VAL A 7 -6.06 -4.99 -9.19
N GLU A 8 -4.82 -5.08 -9.66
CA GLU A 8 -4.52 -5.46 -11.04
C GLU A 8 -4.61 -6.99 -11.23
N GLU A 9 -4.58 -7.44 -12.47
CA GLU A 9 -4.64 -8.85 -12.84
C GLU A 9 -3.57 -9.68 -12.12
N ASN A 10 -3.88 -10.95 -11.85
CA ASN A 10 -3.00 -11.91 -11.17
C ASN A 10 -2.62 -11.56 -9.73
N SER A 11 -3.28 -10.58 -9.11
CA SER A 11 -3.06 -10.21 -7.72
C SER A 11 -3.82 -11.10 -6.73
N LEU A 12 -3.30 -11.19 -5.51
CA LEU A 12 -3.97 -11.81 -4.36
C LEU A 12 -3.89 -10.85 -3.17
N ILE A 13 -5.05 -10.36 -2.73
CA ILE A 13 -5.18 -9.49 -1.58
C ILE A 13 -6.15 -10.05 -0.55
N THR A 14 -5.89 -9.78 0.72
CA THR A 14 -6.79 -10.10 1.83
C THR A 14 -7.18 -8.80 2.54
N PHE A 15 -8.47 -8.52 2.64
CA PHE A 15 -8.98 -7.44 3.49
C PHE A 15 -9.02 -7.93 4.93
N ILE A 16 -8.21 -7.32 5.81
CA ILE A 16 -8.10 -7.68 7.22
C ILE A 16 -9.19 -6.98 8.03
N THR A 17 -9.34 -5.67 7.83
CA THR A 17 -10.35 -4.83 8.48
C THR A 17 -10.85 -3.77 7.51
N LEU A 18 -12.10 -3.30 7.68
CA LEU A 18 -12.69 -2.25 6.84
C LEU A 18 -12.73 -0.87 7.50
N ALA A 19 -12.50 -0.77 8.82
CA ALA A 19 -12.49 0.50 9.54
C ALA A 19 -11.56 0.41 10.79
N PRO A 20 -10.32 0.94 10.72
CA PRO A 20 -9.67 1.47 9.52
C PRO A 20 -9.38 0.38 8.50
N LEU A 21 -9.30 0.74 7.21
CA LEU A 21 -9.01 -0.20 6.14
C LEU A 21 -7.58 -0.75 6.31
N ALA A 22 -7.47 -2.08 6.40
CA ALA A 22 -6.19 -2.78 6.38
C ALA A 22 -6.23 -3.92 5.38
N VAL A 23 -5.24 -3.99 4.50
CA VAL A 23 -5.10 -5.01 3.47
C VAL A 23 -3.75 -5.69 3.55
N ASP A 24 -3.71 -6.98 3.28
CA ASP A 24 -2.48 -7.75 3.06
C ASP A 24 -2.36 -8.10 1.58
N VAL A 25 -1.24 -7.79 0.97
CA VAL A 25 -0.96 -8.02 -0.45
C VAL A 25 0.03 -9.18 -0.53
N ALA A 26 -0.45 -10.35 -0.93
CA ALA A 26 0.37 -11.54 -1.03
C ALA A 26 1.15 -11.57 -2.36
N ARG A 27 0.50 -11.18 -3.47
CA ARG A 27 1.12 -11.08 -4.80
C ARG A 27 0.38 -10.10 -5.71
N GLY A 28 1.05 -9.67 -6.77
CA GLY A 28 0.55 -8.86 -7.87
C GLY A 28 0.83 -7.38 -7.68
N ARG A 29 -0.06 -6.54 -8.21
CA ARG A 29 0.09 -5.08 -8.21
C ARG A 29 -1.18 -4.41 -7.72
N VAL A 30 -1.01 -3.49 -6.78
CA VAL A 30 -2.12 -2.78 -6.13
C VAL A 30 -1.84 -1.30 -6.16
N SER A 31 -2.78 -0.52 -6.67
CA SER A 31 -2.76 0.95 -6.54
C SER A 31 -3.74 1.38 -5.47
N VAL A 32 -3.29 2.23 -4.56
CA VAL A 32 -4.07 2.66 -3.41
C VAL A 32 -4.08 4.18 -3.35
N ARG A 33 -5.30 4.74 -3.29
CA ARG A 33 -5.53 6.14 -2.93
C ARG A 33 -6.35 6.15 -1.65
N SER A 34 -5.80 6.67 -0.56
CA SER A 34 -6.59 6.93 0.65
C SER A 34 -7.46 8.16 0.44
N GLY A 35 -8.59 8.22 1.16
CA GLY A 35 -9.41 9.42 1.26
C GLY A 35 -9.15 10.12 2.59
N ASP A 36 -10.22 10.51 3.29
CA ASP A 36 -10.13 11.23 4.57
C ASP A 36 -9.46 10.42 5.70
N GLN A 37 -9.49 9.08 5.61
CA GLN A 37 -8.91 8.19 6.62
C GLN A 37 -7.65 7.52 6.11
N ALA A 38 -6.70 7.32 7.03
CA ALA A 38 -5.52 6.53 6.77
C ALA A 38 -5.87 5.05 6.60
N LEU A 39 -5.08 4.34 5.79
CA LEU A 39 -5.19 2.90 5.58
C LEU A 39 -3.83 2.22 5.77
N THR A 40 -3.87 0.91 5.99
CA THR A 40 -2.68 0.08 6.16
C THR A 40 -2.59 -0.95 5.05
N VAL A 41 -1.43 -1.01 4.39
CA VAL A 41 -1.09 -2.07 3.43
C VAL A 41 0.04 -2.89 4.05
N ARG A 42 -0.09 -4.21 4.03
CA ARG A 42 0.94 -5.15 4.47
C ARG A 42 1.42 -5.95 3.27
N HIS A 43 2.72 -6.23 3.22
CA HIS A 43 3.33 -7.09 2.22
C HIS A 43 4.65 -7.65 2.75
N ALA A 44 4.87 -8.96 2.64
CA ALA A 44 6.12 -9.62 3.06
C ALA A 44 6.59 -9.24 4.48
N GLY A 45 5.65 -9.09 5.42
CA GLY A 45 5.94 -8.67 6.80
C GLY A 45 6.21 -7.17 6.99
N ARG A 46 6.32 -6.39 5.92
CA ARG A 46 6.46 -4.93 5.95
C ARG A 46 5.10 -4.25 6.13
N VAL A 47 5.08 -3.13 6.83
CA VAL A 47 3.88 -2.34 7.10
C VAL A 47 3.99 -0.99 6.42
N VAL A 48 3.11 -0.73 5.46
CA VAL A 48 2.94 0.55 4.79
C VAL A 48 1.72 1.24 5.37
N ARG A 49 1.93 2.38 6.05
CA ARG A 49 0.82 3.25 6.46
C ARG A 49 0.67 4.36 5.44
N VAL A 50 -0.56 4.52 4.97
CA VAL A 50 -0.96 5.47 3.94
C VAL A 50 -1.85 6.48 4.64
N GLY A 51 -1.32 7.67 4.89
CA GLY A 51 -2.03 8.80 5.50
C GLY A 51 -3.18 9.27 4.63
N SER A 52 -3.98 10.22 5.11
CA SER A 52 -5.11 10.78 4.34
C SER A 52 -4.65 11.40 3.02
N GLU A 53 -5.46 11.25 1.97
CA GLU A 53 -5.22 11.82 0.63
C GLU A 53 -3.86 11.44 0.01
N ALA A 54 -3.33 10.25 0.34
CA ALA A 54 -2.09 9.72 -0.19
C ALA A 54 -2.34 8.71 -1.31
N ASP A 55 -1.39 8.60 -2.23
CA ASP A 55 -1.48 7.80 -3.45
C ASP A 55 -0.19 7.00 -3.63
N LEU A 56 -0.32 5.69 -3.76
CA LEU A 56 0.79 4.77 -3.98
C LEU A 56 0.43 3.60 -4.89
N THR A 57 1.46 2.98 -5.46
CA THR A 57 1.40 1.66 -6.07
C THR A 57 2.37 0.74 -5.34
N LEU A 58 1.95 -0.48 -5.05
CA LEU A 58 2.78 -1.58 -4.58
C LEU A 58 2.80 -2.67 -5.66
N ASP A 59 3.99 -3.01 -6.13
CA ASP A 59 4.25 -4.18 -6.96
C ASP A 59 5.00 -5.21 -6.11
N THR A 60 4.64 -6.50 -6.24
CA THR A 60 5.33 -7.58 -5.53
C THR A 60 6.40 -8.29 -6.39
N SER A 61 6.53 -7.96 -7.68
CA SER A 61 7.46 -8.63 -8.59
C SER A 61 7.93 -7.73 -9.77
N PRO A 62 9.08 -7.03 -9.63
CA PRO A 62 9.92 -6.98 -8.44
C PRO A 62 9.26 -6.21 -7.30
N PRO A 63 9.53 -6.54 -6.02
CA PRO A 63 8.98 -5.80 -4.90
C PRO A 63 9.37 -4.32 -4.92
N GLU A 64 8.40 -3.45 -5.18
CA GLU A 64 8.60 -2.00 -5.28
C GLU A 64 7.38 -1.24 -4.74
N LEU A 65 7.66 -0.18 -3.99
CA LEU A 65 6.67 0.81 -3.57
C LEU A 65 6.91 2.13 -4.31
N GLU A 66 5.93 2.60 -5.07
CA GLU A 66 5.93 3.92 -5.71
C GLU A 66 4.93 4.83 -4.99
N VAL A 67 5.42 5.88 -4.33
CA VAL A 67 4.58 6.93 -3.71
C VAL A 67 4.43 8.10 -4.67
N ARG A 68 3.19 8.33 -5.10
CA ARG A 68 2.83 9.38 -6.07
C ARG A 68 2.40 10.67 -5.40
N ALA A 69 1.74 10.57 -4.25
CA ALA A 69 1.29 11.73 -3.48
C ALA A 69 1.11 11.44 -1.99
N GLY A 70 1.12 12.50 -1.18
CA GLY A 70 0.72 12.46 0.23
C GLY A 70 1.70 11.76 1.18
N ALA A 71 1.19 11.44 2.36
CA ALA A 71 1.95 10.92 3.48
C ALA A 71 1.95 9.38 3.57
N VAL A 72 3.04 8.74 3.17
CA VAL A 72 3.27 7.30 3.28
C VAL A 72 4.49 7.02 4.18
N THR A 73 4.35 6.06 5.09
CA THR A 73 5.46 5.50 5.87
C THR A 73 5.61 4.01 5.63
N LEU A 74 6.84 3.52 5.48
CA LEU A 74 7.22 2.12 5.42
C LEU A 74 7.94 1.76 6.72
N ASP A 75 7.35 0.88 7.53
CA ASP A 75 7.86 0.44 8.84
C ASP A 75 8.21 1.60 9.78
N GLY A 76 7.42 2.67 9.70
CA GLY A 76 7.59 3.90 10.49
C GLY A 76 8.48 4.95 9.84
N GLU A 77 9.24 4.61 8.79
CA GLU A 77 10.05 5.58 8.05
C GLU A 77 9.23 6.27 6.95
N ARG A 78 9.36 7.60 6.84
CA ARG A 78 8.74 8.35 5.75
C ARG A 78 9.36 7.96 4.40
N VAL A 79 8.52 7.69 3.40
CA VAL A 79 8.93 7.34 2.04
C VAL A 79 8.26 8.22 0.98
N SER A 80 8.97 8.46 -0.11
CA SER A 80 8.51 9.21 -1.29
C SER A 80 9.18 8.64 -2.55
N GLY A 81 8.58 8.87 -3.72
CA GLY A 81 9.09 8.35 -4.99
C GLY A 81 9.07 6.81 -5.03
N ARG A 82 9.97 6.21 -5.81
CA ARG A 82 10.12 4.75 -5.92
C ARG A 82 11.11 4.22 -4.89
N ARG A 83 10.75 3.11 -4.23
CA ARG A 83 11.59 2.40 -3.28
C ARG A 83 11.47 0.90 -3.51
N ALA A 84 12.58 0.26 -3.86
CA ALA A 84 12.67 -1.19 -3.86
C ALA A 84 12.42 -1.73 -2.45
N LEU A 85 11.63 -2.79 -2.35
CA LEU A 85 11.39 -3.50 -1.11
C LEU A 85 12.32 -4.73 -1.05
N PRO A 86 12.80 -5.11 0.14
CA PRO A 86 13.57 -6.34 0.28
C PRO A 86 12.76 -7.54 -0.20
N VAL A 87 13.40 -8.46 -0.93
CA VAL A 87 12.83 -9.77 -1.23
C VAL A 87 12.97 -10.63 0.04
N PRO A 88 11.89 -11.20 0.57
CA PRO A 88 11.98 -12.16 1.67
C PRO A 88 12.71 -13.44 1.27
#